data_AF-A0A8R7TPC4-F1
#
_entry.id   AF-A0A8R7TPC4-F1
#
_cell.length_a   1.000
_cell.length_b   1.000
_cell.length_c   1.000
_cell.angle_alpha   90.00
_cell.angle_beta   90.00
_cell.angle_gamma   90.00
#
_symmetry.space_group_name_H-M   'P 1'
#
loop_
_entity.id
_entity.type
_entity.pdbx_description
1 polymer ?
#
loop_
_entity_poly.entity_id
_entity_poly.type
_entity_poly.pdbx_seq_one_letter_code
_entity_poly.pdbx_strand_id
1 'polypeptide(L)'
;MERAAAAAAETALLREKASLLRESMRRSEAVREGSAAAVDSIGRRMAAVDEAVRPAQARTWSAYSAHDNVARSLRAVEAVVRHLDAVREAESVILESASKGLTGYLDTVDKLKSAEDFFTSNRICKAGDDALKRVDELLHKAAAELENEFSRVLSECSKPVELEQLLKCLPSCSSAKDSAESQPNPGAVLSLPTLIEPRYVPRLSKLAQKSLQLGCHKQFVKIYRDIRSSTLELTLKQLGVEYVTAEEVQTAQAESRNAKITHWIRCLQIAVKLLFPSERALCDQIFEGKHAWKDHCFAAATSKSLLNLLSFGQAISKSKTSPDKVFLLLDMFDRTLELQSEVEAVFAGDECAENRKSASTLVKCLAQAAKKTLIDFKDSIVKEPPKNTSTDGDVHPLTSYVGNYIKYLMDYLSSLKLIFQESSNGDGTKSGLVSEISGIIHAVETNLDVKAKQYKDHALGILFLMNNINYIVRSIRRSQGFSW
;
A
#
# COMPACT_ATOMS: atom_id res chain seq x y z
N MET A 1 17.18 -120.55 -71.17
CA MET A 1 18.55 -120.19 -70.74
C MET A 1 18.80 -118.68 -70.68
N GLU A 2 18.05 -117.82 -71.38
CA GLU A 2 18.27 -116.35 -71.35
C GLU A 2 17.87 -115.63 -70.04
N ARG A 3 16.88 -116.15 -69.30
CA ARG A 3 16.44 -115.54 -68.02
C ARG A 3 17.47 -115.65 -66.88
N ALA A 4 18.39 -116.62 -66.93
CA ALA A 4 19.41 -116.79 -65.89
C ALA A 4 20.65 -115.89 -66.12
N ALA A 5 21.01 -115.63 -67.37
CA ALA A 5 22.11 -114.73 -67.73
C ALA A 5 21.72 -113.25 -67.56
N ALA A 6 20.49 -112.88 -67.90
CA ALA A 6 19.97 -111.53 -67.66
C ALA A 6 19.87 -111.19 -66.16
N ALA A 7 19.41 -112.14 -65.33
CA ALA A 7 19.37 -111.96 -63.88
C ALA A 7 20.77 -111.89 -63.24
N ALA A 8 21.76 -112.61 -63.76
CA ALA A 8 23.15 -112.52 -63.30
C ALA A 8 23.81 -111.19 -63.68
N ALA A 9 23.55 -110.67 -64.89
CA ALA A 9 24.05 -109.36 -65.34
C ALA A 9 23.37 -108.20 -64.60
N GLU A 10 22.05 -108.28 -64.37
CA GLU A 10 21.29 -107.28 -63.61
C GLU A 10 21.71 -107.28 -62.13
N THR A 11 21.94 -108.45 -61.52
CA THR A 11 22.47 -108.52 -60.15
C THR A 11 23.94 -108.10 -60.04
N ALA A 12 24.75 -108.24 -61.09
CA ALA A 12 26.11 -107.69 -61.14
C ALA A 12 26.11 -106.16 -61.29
N LEU A 13 25.28 -105.61 -62.18
CA LEU A 13 25.10 -104.17 -62.36
C LEU A 13 24.51 -103.51 -61.11
N LEU A 14 23.55 -104.17 -60.43
CA LEU A 14 23.02 -103.71 -59.15
C LEU A 14 24.07 -103.77 -58.04
N ARG A 15 24.95 -104.78 -58.04
CA ARG A 15 26.08 -104.84 -57.09
C ARG A 15 27.11 -103.74 -57.34
N GLU A 16 27.42 -103.44 -58.59
CA GLU A 16 28.34 -102.36 -58.98
C GLU A 16 27.75 -100.97 -58.67
N LYS A 17 26.47 -100.74 -58.99
CA LYS A 17 25.76 -99.52 -58.59
C LYS A 17 25.66 -99.39 -57.07
N ALA A 18 25.42 -100.49 -56.36
CA ALA A 18 25.41 -100.50 -54.89
C ALA A 18 26.82 -100.24 -54.30
N SER A 19 27.90 -100.71 -54.92
CA SER A 19 29.26 -100.38 -54.48
C SER A 19 29.61 -98.92 -54.75
N LEU A 20 29.24 -98.37 -55.90
CA LEU A 20 29.43 -96.94 -56.22
C LEU A 20 28.60 -96.03 -55.31
N LEU A 21 27.36 -96.41 -54.99
CA LEU A 21 26.51 -95.70 -54.03
C LEU A 21 27.10 -95.77 -52.61
N ARG A 22 27.62 -96.93 -52.18
CA ARG A 22 28.32 -97.04 -50.88
C ARG A 22 29.58 -96.21 -50.85
N GLU A 23 30.33 -96.14 -51.94
CA GLU A 23 31.53 -95.33 -52.04
C GLU A 23 31.21 -93.83 -52.10
N SER A 24 30.13 -93.43 -52.78
CA SER A 24 29.62 -92.06 -52.75
C SER A 24 29.07 -91.67 -51.39
N MET A 25 28.37 -92.58 -50.70
CA MET A 25 27.92 -92.39 -49.33
C MET A 25 29.10 -92.24 -48.38
N ARG A 26 30.11 -93.11 -48.46
CA ARG A 26 31.35 -92.98 -47.67
C ARG A 26 32.08 -91.67 -47.95
N ARG A 27 32.14 -91.23 -49.21
CA ARG A 27 32.70 -89.91 -49.58
C ARG A 27 31.87 -88.77 -49.00
N SER A 28 30.54 -88.84 -49.09
CA SER A 28 29.64 -87.82 -48.53
C SER A 28 29.68 -87.79 -46.99
N GLU A 29 29.82 -88.95 -46.34
CA GLU A 29 30.01 -89.07 -44.90
C GLU A 29 31.36 -88.47 -44.48
N ALA A 30 32.44 -88.77 -45.20
CA ALA A 30 33.76 -88.18 -44.97
C ALA A 30 33.74 -86.64 -45.16
N VAL A 31 33.04 -86.13 -46.18
CA VAL A 31 32.86 -84.69 -46.39
C VAL A 31 31.99 -84.07 -45.29
N ARG A 32 30.91 -84.75 -44.86
CA ARG A 32 30.04 -84.29 -43.77
C ARG A 32 30.79 -84.22 -42.45
N GLU A 33 31.55 -85.26 -42.12
CA GLU A 33 32.43 -85.31 -40.94
C GLU A 33 33.53 -84.26 -41.02
N GLY A 34 34.15 -84.07 -42.19
CA GLY A 34 35.10 -82.99 -42.43
C GLY A 34 34.48 -81.60 -42.23
N SER A 35 33.24 -81.38 -42.69
CA SER A 35 32.52 -80.11 -42.48
C SER A 35 32.13 -79.91 -41.02
N ALA A 36 31.68 -80.95 -40.32
CA ALA A 36 31.34 -80.90 -38.91
C ALA A 36 32.59 -80.59 -38.06
N ALA A 37 33.70 -81.26 -38.35
CA ALA A 37 34.99 -80.98 -37.73
C ALA A 37 35.49 -79.55 -38.02
N ALA A 38 35.25 -79.03 -39.22
CA ALA A 38 35.58 -77.64 -39.56
C ALA A 38 34.71 -76.63 -38.80
N VAL A 39 33.41 -76.88 -38.66
CA VAL A 39 32.49 -76.03 -37.87
C VAL A 39 32.85 -76.07 -36.39
N ASP A 40 33.16 -77.24 -35.83
CA ASP A 40 33.64 -77.37 -34.44
C ASP A 40 35.00 -76.69 -34.24
N SER A 41 35.85 -76.69 -35.26
CA SER A 41 37.12 -75.95 -35.25
C SER A 41 36.89 -74.44 -35.27
N ILE A 42 35.99 -73.95 -36.12
CA ILE A 42 35.61 -72.53 -36.16
C ILE A 42 34.96 -72.11 -34.85
N GLY A 43 34.03 -72.90 -34.29
CA GLY A 43 33.40 -72.63 -33.01
C GLY A 43 34.40 -72.53 -31.87
N ARG A 44 35.36 -73.46 -31.79
CA ARG A 44 36.47 -73.39 -30.81
C ARG A 44 37.36 -72.17 -31.03
N ARG A 45 37.67 -71.82 -32.28
CA ARG A 45 38.46 -70.62 -32.60
C ARG A 45 37.71 -69.33 -32.27
N MET A 46 36.41 -69.25 -32.52
CA MET A 46 35.57 -68.10 -32.15
C MET A 46 35.48 -67.95 -30.64
N ALA A 47 35.29 -69.04 -29.90
CA ALA A 47 35.31 -69.01 -28.44
C ALA A 47 36.68 -68.58 -27.89
N ALA A 48 37.77 -69.08 -28.47
CA ALA A 48 39.13 -68.67 -28.10
C ALA A 48 39.41 -67.19 -28.43
N VAL A 49 38.89 -66.68 -29.55
CA VAL A 49 38.97 -65.26 -29.92
C VAL A 49 38.13 -64.41 -28.97
N ASP A 50 36.89 -64.81 -28.65
CA ASP A 50 36.05 -64.10 -27.69
C ASP A 50 36.68 -64.04 -26.30
N GLU A 51 37.22 -65.15 -25.82
CA GLU A 51 37.97 -65.22 -24.55
C GLU A 51 39.22 -64.34 -24.57
N ALA A 52 39.94 -64.29 -25.69
CA ALA A 52 41.11 -63.43 -25.85
C ALA A 52 40.75 -61.93 -25.96
N VAL A 53 39.57 -61.61 -26.50
CA VAL A 53 39.10 -60.23 -26.71
C VAL A 53 38.40 -59.66 -25.48
N ARG A 54 37.76 -60.50 -24.64
CA ARG A 54 37.03 -60.06 -23.44
C ARG A 54 37.87 -59.21 -22.47
N PRO A 55 39.14 -59.56 -22.15
CA PRO A 55 40.01 -58.71 -21.33
C PRO A 55 40.36 -57.38 -22.03
N ALA A 56 40.51 -57.38 -23.35
CA ALA A 56 40.76 -56.16 -24.11
C ALA A 56 39.53 -55.24 -24.07
N GLN A 57 38.33 -55.77 -24.30
CA GLN A 57 37.07 -55.02 -24.17
C GLN A 57 36.86 -54.48 -22.75
N ALA A 58 37.15 -55.29 -21.71
CA ALA A 58 37.06 -54.85 -20.32
C ALA A 58 38.05 -53.71 -20.01
N ARG A 59 39.29 -53.79 -20.51
CA ARG A 59 40.29 -52.71 -20.40
C ARG A 59 39.83 -51.46 -21.13
N THR A 60 39.32 -51.60 -22.36
CA THR A 60 38.79 -50.49 -23.15
C THR A 60 37.61 -49.82 -22.46
N TRP A 61 36.66 -50.59 -21.93
CA TRP A 61 35.50 -50.06 -21.21
C TRP A 61 35.91 -49.38 -19.89
N SER A 62 36.85 -49.97 -19.15
CA SER A 62 37.42 -49.35 -17.95
C SER A 62 38.11 -48.02 -18.28
N ALA A 63 38.88 -47.96 -19.37
CA ALA A 63 39.53 -46.74 -19.84
C ALA A 63 38.51 -45.67 -20.28
N TYR A 64 37.45 -46.04 -21.00
CA TYR A 64 36.36 -45.13 -21.35
C TYR A 64 35.65 -44.58 -20.11
N SER A 65 35.29 -45.45 -19.17
CA SER A 65 34.65 -45.04 -17.91
C SER A 65 35.55 -44.15 -17.07
N ALA A 66 36.85 -44.42 -17.00
CA ALA A 66 37.82 -43.58 -16.33
C ALA A 66 37.94 -42.21 -17.02
N HIS A 67 38.01 -42.18 -18.35
CA HIS A 67 38.06 -40.94 -19.12
C HIS A 67 36.79 -40.10 -18.94
N ASP A 68 35.61 -40.72 -18.97
CA ASP A 68 34.34 -40.03 -18.75
C ASP A 68 34.21 -39.50 -17.32
N ASN A 69 34.66 -40.28 -16.32
CA ASN A 69 34.75 -39.81 -14.93
C ASN A 69 35.67 -38.59 -14.80
N VAL A 70 36.85 -38.62 -15.42
CA VAL A 70 37.81 -37.50 -15.43
C VAL A 70 37.18 -36.27 -16.11
N ALA A 71 36.53 -36.45 -17.26
CA ALA A 71 35.88 -35.36 -17.98
C ALA A 71 34.71 -34.74 -17.21
N ARG A 72 33.93 -35.54 -16.46
CA ARG A 72 32.88 -35.04 -15.56
C ARG A 72 33.47 -34.26 -14.39
N SER A 73 34.51 -34.77 -13.75
CA SER A 73 35.20 -34.08 -12.65
C SER A 73 35.84 -32.76 -13.12
N LEU A 74 36.46 -32.73 -14.29
CA LEU A 74 37.05 -31.51 -14.85
C LEU A 74 35.98 -30.43 -15.07
N ARG A 75 34.84 -30.79 -15.69
CA ARG A 75 33.71 -29.86 -15.89
C ARG A 75 33.16 -29.31 -14.58
N ALA A 76 33.09 -30.12 -13.52
CA ALA A 76 32.66 -29.68 -12.20
C ALA A 76 33.66 -28.69 -11.58
N VAL A 77 34.96 -28.97 -11.68
CA VAL A 77 36.02 -28.07 -11.19
C VAL A 77 36.03 -26.75 -11.96
N GLU A 78 35.93 -26.78 -13.28
CA GLU A 78 35.84 -25.56 -14.10
C GLU A 78 34.62 -24.71 -13.73
N ALA A 79 33.49 -25.33 -13.40
CA ALA A 79 32.30 -24.60 -12.95
C ALA A 79 32.55 -23.87 -11.62
N VAL A 80 33.20 -24.53 -10.66
CA VAL A 80 33.62 -23.94 -9.38
C VAL A 80 34.59 -22.77 -9.60
N VAL A 81 35.62 -22.96 -10.43
CA VAL A 81 36.60 -21.89 -10.73
C VAL A 81 35.93 -20.68 -11.36
N ARG A 82 35.02 -20.87 -12.32
CA ARG A 82 34.26 -19.77 -12.93
C ARG A 82 33.47 -18.96 -11.91
N HIS A 83 32.86 -19.61 -10.92
CA HIS A 83 32.09 -18.91 -9.89
C HIS A 83 33.02 -18.20 -8.90
N LEU A 84 34.17 -18.78 -8.56
CA LEU A 84 35.19 -18.12 -7.73
C LEU A 84 35.79 -16.87 -8.42
N ASP A 85 36.09 -16.97 -9.72
CA ASP A 85 36.56 -15.83 -10.51
C ASP A 85 35.49 -14.73 -10.58
N ALA A 86 34.22 -15.10 -10.76
CA ALA A 86 33.10 -14.15 -10.75
C ALA A 86 32.96 -13.43 -9.38
N VAL A 87 33.18 -14.13 -8.27
CA VAL A 87 33.20 -13.51 -6.93
C VAL A 87 34.36 -12.51 -6.78
N ARG A 88 35.55 -12.86 -7.28
CA ARG A 88 36.72 -11.97 -7.25
C ARG A 88 36.52 -10.72 -8.11
N GLU A 89 35.94 -10.87 -9.30
CA GLU A 89 35.59 -9.74 -10.16
C GLU A 89 34.53 -8.85 -9.51
N ALA A 90 33.48 -9.44 -8.95
CA ALA A 90 32.42 -8.72 -8.26
C ALA A 90 32.95 -7.95 -7.03
N GLU A 91 33.93 -8.50 -6.31
CA GLU A 91 34.56 -7.81 -5.18
C GLU A 91 35.17 -6.47 -5.58
N SER A 92 35.87 -6.42 -6.72
CA SER A 92 36.47 -5.16 -7.21
C SER A 92 35.42 -4.09 -7.51
N VAL A 93 34.27 -4.50 -8.06
CA VAL A 93 33.16 -3.60 -8.41
C VAL A 93 32.37 -3.18 -7.18
N ILE A 94 32.17 -4.05 -6.19
CA ILE A 94 31.41 -3.71 -4.97
C ILE A 94 32.20 -2.75 -4.07
N LEU A 95 33.52 -2.80 -4.12
CA LEU A 95 34.38 -1.82 -3.46
C LEU A 95 34.36 -0.47 -4.18
N GLU A 96 34.04 -0.43 -5.48
CA GLU A 96 33.75 0.81 -6.19
C GLU A 96 32.26 1.19 -6.02
N SER A 97 31.99 2.25 -5.25
CA SER A 97 30.63 2.74 -4.94
C SER A 97 29.62 2.65 -6.10
N ALA A 98 28.37 2.29 -5.78
CA ALA A 98 27.23 2.20 -6.70
C ALA A 98 26.93 3.49 -7.47
N SER A 99 27.54 4.60 -7.05
CA SER A 99 27.41 5.94 -7.63
C SER A 99 27.96 6.09 -9.06
N LYS A 100 28.96 5.29 -9.49
CA LYS A 100 29.58 5.39 -10.82
C LYS A 100 28.78 4.69 -11.93
N GLY A 101 27.91 3.74 -11.60
CA GLY A 101 27.17 2.95 -12.59
C GLY A 101 26.19 1.95 -11.99
N LEU A 102 24.96 2.40 -11.71
CA LEU A 102 23.95 1.59 -11.03
C LEU A 102 23.63 0.27 -11.76
N THR A 103 23.50 0.28 -13.09
CA THR A 103 23.14 -0.94 -13.84
C THR A 103 24.22 -2.01 -13.75
N GLY A 104 25.49 -1.63 -13.95
CA GLY A 104 26.62 -2.56 -13.83
C GLY A 104 26.77 -3.11 -12.40
N TYR A 105 26.55 -2.26 -11.40
CA TYR A 105 26.56 -2.66 -10.00
C TYR A 105 25.46 -3.69 -9.69
N LEU A 106 24.23 -3.45 -10.17
CA LEU A 106 23.12 -4.38 -10.00
C LEU A 106 23.37 -5.73 -10.69
N ASP A 107 23.98 -5.73 -11.88
CA ASP A 107 24.36 -6.96 -12.58
C ASP A 107 25.43 -7.74 -11.81
N THR A 108 26.38 -7.06 -11.15
CA THR A 108 27.37 -7.75 -10.28
C THR A 108 26.74 -8.36 -9.04
N VAL A 109 25.72 -7.73 -8.46
CA VAL A 109 24.95 -8.30 -7.35
C VAL A 109 24.20 -9.55 -7.79
N ASP A 110 23.65 -9.57 -9.02
CA ASP A 110 23.00 -10.77 -9.57
C ASP A 110 23.99 -11.91 -9.77
N LYS A 111 25.20 -11.60 -10.27
CA LYS A 111 26.27 -12.59 -10.39
C LYS A 111 26.67 -13.18 -9.04
N LEU A 112 26.76 -12.36 -7.99
CA LEU A 112 27.04 -12.83 -6.63
C LEU A 112 25.96 -13.77 -6.09
N LYS A 113 24.68 -13.48 -6.35
CA LYS A 113 23.61 -14.39 -5.93
C LYS A 113 23.58 -15.69 -6.70
N SER A 114 23.82 -15.63 -8.01
CA SER A 114 24.00 -16.86 -8.78
C SER A 114 25.17 -17.69 -8.24
N ALA A 115 26.22 -17.04 -7.74
CA ALA A 115 27.32 -17.72 -7.06
C ALA A 115 26.89 -18.31 -5.71
N GLU A 116 26.14 -17.55 -4.90
CA GLU A 116 25.56 -18.01 -3.63
C GLU A 116 24.68 -19.26 -3.83
N ASP A 117 23.74 -19.22 -4.78
CA ASP A 117 22.84 -20.33 -5.09
C ASP A 117 23.60 -21.59 -5.53
N PHE A 118 24.63 -21.41 -6.36
CA PHE A 118 25.48 -22.50 -6.84
C PHE A 118 26.25 -23.15 -5.68
N PHE A 119 26.94 -22.37 -4.85
CA PHE A 119 27.73 -22.93 -3.75
C PHE A 119 26.84 -23.50 -2.63
N THR A 120 25.64 -22.96 -2.43
CA THR A 120 24.65 -23.50 -1.49
C THR A 120 24.12 -24.85 -1.96
N SER A 121 23.83 -24.97 -3.27
CA SER A 121 23.36 -26.22 -3.87
C SER A 121 24.46 -27.28 -3.99
N ASN A 122 25.72 -26.86 -4.05
CA ASN A 122 26.87 -27.70 -4.38
C ASN A 122 27.95 -27.66 -3.29
N ARG A 123 27.61 -28.12 -2.08
CA ARG A 123 28.51 -28.22 -0.91
C ARG A 123 29.60 -29.30 -1.06
N ILE A 124 30.43 -29.19 -2.09
CA ILE A 124 31.44 -30.20 -2.41
C ILE A 124 32.77 -29.93 -1.70
N CYS A 125 33.11 -28.67 -1.37
CA CYS A 125 34.47 -28.28 -0.97
C CYS A 125 34.54 -27.24 0.15
N LYS A 126 35.58 -27.33 1.00
CA LYS A 126 35.92 -26.30 2.01
C LYS A 126 36.17 -24.92 1.37
N ALA A 127 36.80 -24.88 0.20
CA ALA A 127 36.97 -23.64 -0.57
C ALA A 127 35.62 -23.02 -0.99
N GLY A 128 34.58 -23.84 -1.17
CA GLY A 128 33.21 -23.36 -1.40
C GLY A 128 32.59 -22.76 -0.14
N ASP A 129 32.88 -23.31 1.04
CA ASP A 129 32.41 -22.73 2.31
C ASP A 129 33.06 -21.37 2.61
N ASP A 130 34.36 -21.22 2.34
CA ASP A 130 35.05 -19.94 2.47
C ASP A 130 34.58 -18.93 1.41
N ALA A 131 34.32 -19.40 0.19
CA ALA A 131 33.70 -18.58 -0.86
C ALA A 131 32.29 -18.14 -0.48
N LEU A 132 31.47 -19.00 0.12
CA LEU A 132 30.13 -18.64 0.61
C LEU A 132 30.18 -17.55 1.68
N LYS A 133 31.09 -17.67 2.65
CA LYS A 133 31.31 -16.60 3.64
C LYS A 133 31.70 -15.29 2.97
N ARG A 134 32.59 -15.36 1.97
CA ARG A 134 33.01 -14.17 1.23
C ARG A 134 31.86 -13.55 0.42
N VAL A 135 31.06 -14.38 -0.24
CA VAL A 135 29.87 -13.95 -0.99
C VAL A 135 28.87 -13.29 -0.04
N ASP A 136 28.61 -13.88 1.12
CA ASP A 136 27.70 -13.31 2.12
C ASP A 136 28.21 -11.95 2.64
N GLU A 137 29.49 -11.83 2.96
CA GLU A 137 30.13 -10.56 3.33
C GLU A 137 29.98 -9.49 2.23
N LEU A 138 30.19 -9.88 0.97
CA LEU A 138 30.07 -8.98 -0.18
C LEU A 138 28.62 -8.59 -0.45
N LEU A 139 27.67 -9.50 -0.29
CA LEU A 139 26.24 -9.22 -0.42
C LEU A 139 25.75 -8.29 0.69
N HIS A 140 26.23 -8.46 1.92
CA HIS A 140 25.95 -7.54 3.03
C HIS A 140 26.51 -6.14 2.76
N LYS A 141 27.76 -6.03 2.29
CA LYS A 141 28.35 -4.74 1.86
C LYS A 141 27.57 -4.13 0.70
N ALA A 142 27.18 -4.95 -0.27
CA ALA A 142 26.45 -4.47 -1.43
C ALA A 142 25.06 -3.96 -1.03
N ALA A 143 24.37 -4.65 -0.12
CA ALA A 143 23.11 -4.19 0.44
C ALA A 143 23.25 -2.84 1.14
N ALA A 144 24.27 -2.66 1.98
CA ALA A 144 24.52 -1.38 2.66
C ALA A 144 24.79 -0.22 1.67
N GLU A 145 25.55 -0.47 0.61
CA GLU A 145 25.81 0.54 -0.42
C GLU A 145 24.55 0.87 -1.24
N LEU A 146 23.70 -0.13 -1.53
CA LEU A 146 22.40 0.10 -2.18
C LEU A 146 21.44 0.89 -1.29
N GLU A 147 21.45 0.65 0.03
CA GLU A 147 20.70 1.44 1.01
C GLU A 147 21.18 2.90 1.02
N ASN A 148 22.50 3.13 1.01
CA ASN A 148 23.09 4.47 0.93
C ASN A 148 22.72 5.17 -0.37
N GLU A 149 22.81 4.49 -1.50
CA GLU A 149 22.46 5.03 -2.81
C GLU A 149 20.97 5.38 -2.90
N PHE A 150 20.10 4.52 -2.38
CA PHE A 150 18.67 4.79 -2.30
C PHE A 150 18.38 6.00 -1.42
N SER A 151 19.00 6.09 -0.25
CA SER A 151 18.89 7.24 0.66
C SER A 151 19.36 8.54 -0.01
N ARG A 152 20.49 8.51 -0.73
CA ARG A 152 21.05 9.65 -1.45
C ARG A 152 20.11 10.13 -2.56
N VAL A 153 19.71 9.24 -3.47
CA VAL A 153 18.83 9.58 -4.59
C VAL A 153 17.48 10.09 -4.07
N LEU A 154 16.91 9.44 -3.05
CA LEU A 154 15.64 9.84 -2.47
C LEU A 154 15.72 11.21 -1.78
N SER A 155 16.84 11.51 -1.11
CA SER A 155 17.07 12.81 -0.47
C SER A 155 17.25 13.93 -1.50
N GLU A 156 17.94 13.66 -2.62
CA GLU A 156 18.15 14.63 -3.69
C GLU A 156 16.84 15.01 -4.40
N CYS A 157 15.95 14.04 -4.60
CA CYS A 157 14.70 14.24 -5.31
C CYS A 157 13.51 14.62 -4.41
N SER A 158 13.61 14.42 -3.10
CA SER A 158 12.54 14.79 -2.15
C SER A 158 12.70 16.24 -1.71
N LYS A 159 12.03 17.16 -2.42
CA LYS A 159 11.94 18.57 -2.05
C LYS A 159 10.52 18.90 -1.57
N PRO A 160 10.36 19.82 -0.60
CA PRO A 160 9.05 20.32 -0.21
C PRO A 160 8.33 20.93 -1.41
N VAL A 161 7.03 20.66 -1.53
CA VAL A 161 6.24 21.17 -2.66
C VAL A 161 5.81 22.60 -2.37
N GLU A 162 6.09 23.51 -3.31
CA GLU A 162 5.71 24.92 -3.16
C GLU A 162 4.18 25.12 -3.25
N LEU A 163 3.66 25.98 -2.38
CA LEU A 163 2.23 26.30 -2.26
C LEU A 163 1.61 26.75 -3.60
N GLU A 164 2.34 27.49 -4.43
CA GLU A 164 1.84 27.97 -5.73
C GLU A 164 1.57 26.84 -6.72
N GLN A 165 2.31 25.74 -6.66
CA GLN A 165 2.09 24.58 -7.52
C GLN A 165 0.88 23.77 -7.05
N LEU A 166 0.68 23.65 -5.73
CA LEU A 166 -0.48 22.98 -5.14
C LEU A 166 -1.78 23.75 -5.38
N LEU A 167 -1.74 25.09 -5.30
CA LEU A 167 -2.89 25.94 -5.57
C LEU A 167 -3.31 25.93 -7.05
N LYS A 168 -2.37 25.75 -7.98
CA LYS A 168 -2.69 25.57 -9.42
C LYS A 168 -3.39 24.24 -9.72
N CYS A 169 -3.13 23.20 -8.91
CA CYS A 169 -3.77 21.89 -9.05
C CYS A 169 -5.18 21.83 -8.44
N LEU A 170 -5.57 22.83 -7.63
CA LEU A 170 -6.94 22.97 -7.16
C LEU A 170 -7.79 23.66 -8.23
N PRO A 171 -8.96 23.12 -8.60
CA PRO A 171 -9.94 23.90 -9.32
C PRO A 171 -10.21 25.17 -8.52
N SER A 172 -10.07 26.33 -9.15
CA SER A 172 -10.28 27.64 -8.52
C SER A 172 -11.59 27.62 -7.74
N CYS A 173 -11.52 27.65 -6.41
CA CYS A 173 -12.68 27.92 -5.56
C CYS A 173 -13.08 29.38 -5.82
N SER A 174 -13.86 29.61 -6.88
CA SER A 174 -14.42 30.91 -7.22
C SER A 174 -15.45 31.30 -6.18
N SER A 175 -15.00 31.97 -5.11
CA SER A 175 -15.85 32.88 -4.35
C SER A 175 -15.53 34.31 -4.77
N ALA A 176 -15.95 34.68 -5.98
CA ALA A 176 -16.20 36.06 -6.34
C ALA A 176 -17.26 36.04 -7.43
N LYS A 177 -18.49 36.39 -7.05
CA LYS A 177 -19.48 36.89 -8.01
C LYS A 177 -18.84 38.10 -8.68
N ASP A 178 -18.59 38.03 -9.98
CA ASP A 178 -19.21 38.94 -10.94
C ASP A 178 -18.82 38.58 -12.39
N SER A 179 -19.88 38.61 -13.22
CA SER A 179 -19.88 38.77 -14.69
C SER A 179 -19.67 37.55 -15.59
N ALA A 180 -20.84 37.08 -16.08
CA ALA A 180 -21.17 36.75 -17.46
C ALA A 180 -20.46 35.57 -18.18
N GLU A 181 -21.28 34.54 -18.43
CA GLU A 181 -21.24 33.60 -19.56
C GLU A 181 -19.94 32.85 -19.85
N SER A 182 -19.75 31.73 -19.13
CA SER A 182 -19.15 30.54 -19.72
C SER A 182 -19.65 29.29 -19.02
N GLN A 183 -20.15 28.34 -19.81
CA GLN A 183 -20.68 27.04 -19.42
C GLN A 183 -19.73 26.27 -18.47
N PRO A 184 -20.25 25.47 -17.52
CA PRO A 184 -19.41 24.67 -16.64
C PRO A 184 -18.86 23.46 -17.43
N ASN A 185 -17.55 23.37 -17.61
CA ASN A 185 -16.91 22.14 -18.11
C ASN A 185 -17.05 21.02 -17.07
N PRO A 186 -17.74 19.91 -17.35
CA PRO A 186 -17.81 18.76 -16.47
C PRO A 186 -16.58 17.90 -16.72
N GLY A 187 -15.46 18.22 -16.09
CA GLY A 187 -14.23 17.44 -16.29
C GLY A 187 -12.92 18.09 -15.84
N ALA A 188 -12.93 18.93 -14.80
CA ALA A 188 -11.68 19.37 -14.18
C ALA A 188 -11.08 18.19 -13.39
N VAL A 189 -10.36 17.32 -14.10
CA VAL A 189 -9.56 16.25 -13.49
C VAL A 189 -8.52 16.92 -12.58
N LEU A 190 -8.54 16.62 -11.28
CA LEU A 190 -7.45 17.02 -10.39
C LEU A 190 -6.14 16.45 -10.95
N SER A 191 -5.26 17.31 -11.45
CA SER A 191 -3.90 16.89 -11.80
C SER A 191 -3.09 16.73 -10.52
N LEU A 192 -2.74 15.49 -10.18
CA LEU A 192 -1.90 15.20 -9.02
C LEU A 192 -0.54 15.90 -9.15
N PRO A 193 -0.05 16.60 -8.11
CA PRO A 193 1.28 17.20 -8.13
C PRO A 193 2.37 16.14 -8.31
N THR A 194 3.34 16.45 -9.17
CA THR A 194 4.52 15.62 -9.35
C THR A 194 5.46 15.81 -8.15
N LEU A 195 5.38 14.92 -7.17
CA LEU A 195 6.19 14.96 -5.94
C LEU A 195 7.68 14.70 -6.17
N ILE A 196 8.00 13.89 -7.18
CA ILE A 196 9.35 13.51 -7.59
C ILE A 196 9.39 13.57 -9.11
N GLU A 197 10.45 14.16 -9.67
CA GLU A 197 10.61 14.22 -11.12
C GLU A 197 10.66 12.81 -11.72
N PRO A 198 9.93 12.52 -12.82
CA PRO A 198 9.78 11.18 -13.38
C PRO A 198 11.09 10.48 -13.74
N ARG A 199 12.18 11.24 -13.94
CA ARG A 199 13.52 10.72 -14.25
C ARG A 199 14.13 9.86 -13.14
N TYR A 200 13.78 10.13 -11.87
CA TYR A 200 14.34 9.40 -10.73
C TYR A 200 13.54 8.16 -10.35
N VAL A 201 12.25 8.10 -10.73
CA VAL A 201 11.33 7.01 -10.35
C VAL A 201 11.79 5.63 -10.87
N PRO A 202 12.20 5.45 -12.14
CA PRO A 202 12.71 4.16 -12.61
C PRO A 202 13.98 3.71 -11.89
N ARG A 203 14.82 4.66 -11.47
CA ARG A 203 16.06 4.37 -10.73
C ARG A 203 15.74 3.85 -9.32
N LEU A 204 14.82 4.52 -8.62
CA LEU A 204 14.34 4.10 -7.30
C LEU A 204 13.60 2.76 -7.35
N SER A 205 12.78 2.54 -8.37
CA SER A 205 12.05 1.27 -8.57
C SER A 205 13.01 0.10 -8.78
N LYS A 206 14.04 0.26 -9.63
CA LYS A 206 15.09 -0.76 -9.80
C LYS A 206 15.83 -1.07 -8.49
N LEU A 207 16.18 -0.05 -7.71
CA LEU A 207 16.80 -0.22 -6.39
C LEU A 207 15.89 -0.99 -5.42
N ALA A 208 14.61 -0.62 -5.36
CA ALA A 208 13.63 -1.28 -4.50
C ALA A 208 13.41 -2.75 -4.91
N GLN A 209 13.31 -3.05 -6.21
CA GLN A 209 13.18 -4.42 -6.72
C GLN A 209 14.40 -5.28 -6.36
N LYS A 210 15.60 -4.70 -6.37
CA LYS A 210 16.83 -5.41 -6.01
C LYS A 210 16.95 -5.64 -4.51
N SER A 211 16.45 -4.72 -3.69
CA SER A 211 16.36 -4.93 -2.23
C SER A 211 15.48 -6.13 -1.87
N LEU A 212 14.40 -6.39 -2.63
CA LEU A 212 13.55 -7.57 -2.45
C LEU A 212 14.34 -8.86 -2.67
N GLN A 213 15.12 -8.93 -3.75
CA GLN A 213 15.92 -10.10 -4.03
C GLN A 213 16.95 -10.33 -2.92
N LEU A 214 17.51 -9.27 -2.30
CA LEU A 214 18.55 -9.33 -1.26
C LEU A 214 17.97 -9.54 0.15
N GLY A 215 16.66 -9.46 0.33
CA GLY A 215 16.03 -9.56 1.64
C GLY A 215 16.15 -8.30 2.52
N CYS A 216 16.87 -7.25 2.10
CA CYS A 216 17.06 -5.99 2.86
C CYS A 216 15.92 -4.96 2.75
N HIS A 217 14.77 -5.37 2.22
CA HIS A 217 13.59 -4.51 2.02
C HIS A 217 13.15 -3.69 3.25
N LYS A 218 13.28 -4.22 4.48
CA LYS A 218 12.86 -3.51 5.70
C LYS A 218 13.61 -2.19 5.92
N GLN A 219 14.88 -2.14 5.55
CA GLN A 219 15.72 -0.95 5.66
C GLN A 219 15.29 0.10 4.62
N PHE A 220 15.01 -0.31 3.39
CA PHE A 220 14.51 0.57 2.33
C PHE A 220 13.19 1.23 2.71
N VAL A 221 12.26 0.47 3.31
CA VAL A 221 11.01 1.01 3.84
C VAL A 221 11.25 2.05 4.93
N LYS A 222 12.19 1.81 5.84
CA LYS A 222 12.55 2.79 6.90
C LYS A 222 13.14 4.05 6.30
N ILE A 223 14.08 3.94 5.37
CA ILE A 223 14.71 5.08 4.67
C ILE A 223 13.64 5.89 3.93
N TYR A 224 12.75 5.21 3.20
CA TYR A 224 11.65 5.85 2.49
C TYR A 224 10.75 6.63 3.45
N ARG A 225 10.29 5.97 4.52
CA ARG A 225 9.47 6.57 5.57
C ARG A 225 10.15 7.80 6.15
N ASP A 226 11.41 7.71 6.55
CA ASP A 226 12.09 8.78 7.28
C ASP A 226 12.29 10.02 6.39
N ILE A 227 12.69 9.84 5.13
CA ILE A 227 12.89 10.95 4.18
C ILE A 227 11.54 11.55 3.73
N ARG A 228 10.59 10.71 3.29
CA ARG A 228 9.31 11.19 2.74
C ARG A 228 8.39 11.75 3.81
N SER A 229 8.32 11.13 4.99
CA SER A 229 7.55 11.68 6.13
C SER A 229 8.10 13.05 6.54
N SER A 230 9.42 13.19 6.64
CA SER A 230 10.06 14.48 6.92
C SER A 230 9.74 15.53 5.84
N THR A 231 9.80 15.15 4.56
CA THR A 231 9.48 16.06 3.45
C THR A 231 8.01 16.49 3.43
N LEU A 232 7.09 15.56 3.71
CA LEU A 232 5.66 15.86 3.84
C LEU A 232 5.40 16.78 5.03
N GLU A 233 6.03 16.54 6.18
CA GLU A 233 5.92 17.41 7.35
C GLU A 233 6.45 18.82 7.07
N LEU A 234 7.58 18.94 6.37
CA LEU A 234 8.12 20.24 5.96
C LEU A 234 7.19 20.95 4.99
N THR A 235 6.59 20.22 4.05
CA THR A 235 5.58 20.77 3.12
C THR A 235 4.36 21.27 3.89
N LEU A 236 3.84 20.50 4.85
CA LEU A 236 2.72 20.92 5.69
C LEU A 236 3.06 22.14 6.56
N LYS A 237 4.29 22.20 7.10
CA LYS A 237 4.77 23.38 7.84
C LYS A 237 4.86 24.62 6.95
N GLN A 238 5.35 24.50 5.72
CA GLN A 238 5.36 25.60 4.74
C GLN A 238 3.95 26.05 4.35
N LEU A 239 2.99 25.13 4.33
CA LEU A 239 1.57 25.44 4.14
C LEU A 239 0.95 26.17 5.33
N GLY A 240 1.66 26.37 6.45
CA GLY A 240 1.16 27.06 7.65
C GLY A 240 0.47 26.13 8.65
N VAL A 241 0.62 24.81 8.51
CA VAL A 241 0.17 23.83 9.51
C VAL A 241 1.18 23.80 10.65
N GLU A 242 1.06 24.73 11.57
CA GLU A 242 1.76 24.68 12.85
C GLU A 242 1.04 23.74 13.81
N TYR A 243 1.80 23.08 14.68
CA TYR A 243 1.22 22.34 15.80
C TYR A 243 0.58 23.34 16.74
N VAL A 244 -0.75 23.38 16.80
CA VAL A 244 -1.47 24.27 17.72
C VAL A 244 -2.00 23.45 18.88
N THR A 245 -1.58 23.84 20.08
CA THR A 245 -2.08 23.26 21.32
C THR A 245 -3.48 23.77 21.65
N ALA A 246 -4.23 23.02 22.47
CA ALA A 246 -5.57 23.44 22.91
C ALA A 246 -5.54 24.76 23.68
N GLU A 247 -4.42 25.08 24.34
CA GLU A 247 -4.21 26.31 25.11
C GLU A 247 -3.99 27.52 24.21
N GLU A 248 -3.21 27.38 23.12
CA GLU A 248 -2.99 28.43 22.12
C GLU A 248 -4.26 28.76 21.32
N VAL A 249 -5.12 27.75 21.07
CA VAL A 249 -6.45 27.99 20.48
C VAL A 249 -7.35 28.81 21.43
N GLN A 250 -7.18 28.63 22.73
CA GLN A 250 -8.02 29.24 23.76
C GLN A 250 -7.65 30.71 24.03
N THR A 251 -6.36 31.06 23.95
CA THR A 251 -5.87 32.44 24.14
C THR A 251 -6.03 33.29 22.89
N ALA A 252 -6.26 32.68 21.72
CA ALA A 252 -6.46 33.40 20.48
C ALA A 252 -7.81 34.15 20.42
N GLN A 253 -7.74 35.40 19.93
CA GLN A 253 -8.90 36.23 19.61
C GLN A 253 -9.83 35.52 18.60
N ALA A 254 -11.14 35.77 18.68
CA ALA A 254 -12.14 35.08 17.86
C ALA A 254 -11.93 35.25 16.35
N GLU A 255 -11.60 36.46 15.88
CA GLU A 255 -11.35 36.73 14.47
C GLU A 255 -10.09 36.02 13.96
N SER A 256 -9.03 35.97 14.78
CA SER A 256 -7.80 35.22 14.49
C SER A 256 -8.06 33.71 14.40
N ARG A 257 -8.92 33.18 15.29
CA ARG A 257 -9.29 31.75 15.31
C ARG A 257 -10.05 31.35 14.04
N ASN A 258 -11.00 32.17 13.58
CA ASN A 258 -11.78 31.90 12.37
C ASN A 258 -10.88 31.88 11.12
N ALA A 259 -9.92 32.81 11.04
CA ALA A 259 -8.92 32.82 9.97
C ALA A 259 -8.05 31.56 10.00
N LYS A 260 -7.56 31.15 11.19
CA LYS A 260 -6.77 29.92 11.36
C LYS A 260 -7.54 28.66 10.97
N ILE A 261 -8.83 28.59 11.26
CA ILE A 261 -9.66 27.42 10.92
C ILE A 261 -9.98 27.37 9.44
N THR A 262 -10.29 28.51 8.82
CA THR A 262 -10.46 28.60 7.36
C THR A 262 -9.18 28.15 6.64
N HIS A 263 -8.02 28.58 7.15
CA HIS A 263 -6.73 28.16 6.65
C HIS A 263 -6.50 26.64 6.85
N TRP A 264 -6.77 26.11 8.05
CA TRP A 264 -6.67 24.67 8.31
C TRP A 264 -7.56 23.83 7.41
N ILE A 265 -8.81 24.25 7.15
CA ILE A 265 -9.72 23.58 6.21
C ILE A 265 -9.09 23.49 4.83
N ARG A 266 -8.49 24.58 4.33
CA ARG A 266 -7.80 24.60 3.03
C ARG A 266 -6.60 23.64 3.04
N CYS A 267 -5.79 23.64 4.10
CA CYS A 267 -4.66 22.74 4.22
C CYS A 267 -5.09 21.27 4.28
N LEU A 268 -6.18 20.94 4.99
CA LEU A 268 -6.75 19.61 5.03
C LEU A 268 -7.22 19.16 3.65
N GLN A 269 -7.92 20.03 2.91
CA GLN A 269 -8.34 19.76 1.53
C GLN A 269 -7.14 19.50 0.61
N ILE A 270 -6.10 20.34 0.66
CA ILE A 270 -4.87 20.15 -0.12
C ILE A 270 -4.20 18.81 0.24
N ALA A 271 -4.10 18.49 1.53
CA ALA A 271 -3.46 17.26 1.97
C ALA A 271 -4.19 16.00 1.48
N VAL A 272 -5.51 15.96 1.68
CA VAL A 272 -6.35 14.80 1.33
C VAL A 272 -6.56 14.66 -0.18
N LYS A 273 -6.72 15.77 -0.91
CA LYS A 273 -7.00 15.76 -2.36
C LYS A 273 -5.78 15.70 -3.25
N LEU A 274 -4.63 16.19 -2.77
CA LEU A 274 -3.43 16.32 -3.60
C LEU A 274 -2.25 15.55 -3.02
N LEU A 275 -1.83 15.85 -1.79
CA LEU A 275 -0.57 15.31 -1.24
C LEU A 275 -0.62 13.80 -1.01
N PHE A 276 -1.63 13.30 -0.28
CA PHE A 276 -1.74 11.88 0.04
C PHE A 276 -2.01 11.01 -1.21
N PRO A 277 -2.91 11.38 -2.15
CA PRO A 277 -3.04 10.65 -3.41
C PRO A 277 -1.75 10.60 -4.23
N SER A 278 -0.99 11.70 -4.25
CA SER A 278 0.28 11.76 -4.96
C SER A 278 1.35 10.89 -4.31
N GLU A 279 1.40 10.84 -2.99
CA GLU A 279 2.30 9.95 -2.26
C GLU A 279 1.91 8.48 -2.48
N ARG A 280 0.61 8.17 -2.53
CA ARG A 280 0.13 6.82 -2.86
C ARG A 280 0.58 6.40 -4.25
N ALA A 281 0.39 7.27 -5.26
CA ALA A 281 0.84 7.03 -6.62
C ALA A 281 2.36 6.84 -6.70
N LEU A 282 3.13 7.59 -5.91
CA LEU A 282 4.58 7.46 -5.85
C LEU A 282 5.02 6.12 -5.24
N CYS A 283 4.42 5.72 -4.11
CA CYS A 283 4.63 4.40 -3.52
C CYS A 283 4.30 3.28 -4.51
N ASP A 284 3.24 3.46 -5.29
CA ASP A 284 2.82 2.49 -6.30
C ASP A 284 3.82 2.30 -7.43
N GLN A 285 4.46 3.40 -7.88
CA GLN A 285 5.47 3.41 -8.93
C GLN A 285 6.84 2.89 -8.44
N ILE A 286 7.23 3.16 -7.19
CA ILE A 286 8.52 2.73 -6.64
C ILE A 286 8.50 1.25 -6.22
N PHE A 287 7.40 0.78 -5.64
CA PHE A 287 7.32 -0.57 -5.06
C PHE A 287 6.43 -1.54 -5.86
N GLU A 288 6.46 -1.47 -7.19
CA GLU A 288 5.70 -2.36 -8.08
C GLU A 288 5.92 -3.86 -7.74
N GLY A 289 4.83 -4.62 -7.62
CA GLY A 289 4.85 -6.09 -7.49
C GLY A 289 4.40 -6.71 -6.15
N LYS A 290 4.34 -5.97 -5.02
CA LYS A 290 3.76 -6.50 -3.76
C LYS A 290 2.88 -5.47 -3.03
N HIS A 291 1.57 -5.71 -2.98
CA HIS A 291 0.56 -4.82 -2.37
C HIS A 291 0.82 -4.50 -0.89
N ALA A 292 1.22 -5.49 -0.08
CA ALA A 292 1.41 -5.31 1.37
C ALA A 292 2.46 -4.23 1.74
N TRP A 293 3.48 -4.03 0.91
CA TRP A 293 4.57 -3.10 1.22
C TRP A 293 4.27 -1.68 0.74
N LYS A 294 3.57 -1.56 -0.39
CA LYS A 294 3.08 -0.28 -0.90
C LYS A 294 2.21 0.41 0.14
N ASP A 295 1.28 -0.36 0.70
CA ASP A 295 0.33 0.13 1.71
C ASP A 295 1.06 0.46 3.03
N HIS A 296 2.01 -0.38 3.46
CA HIS A 296 2.80 -0.13 4.66
C HIS A 296 3.73 1.10 4.53
N CYS A 297 4.41 1.28 3.39
CA CYS A 297 5.26 2.47 3.14
C CYS A 297 4.43 3.74 3.12
N PHE A 298 3.30 3.71 2.41
CA PHE A 298 2.37 4.82 2.33
C PHE A 298 1.80 5.18 3.71
N ALA A 299 1.31 4.20 4.46
CA ALA A 299 0.81 4.39 5.82
C ALA A 299 1.89 5.03 6.71
N ALA A 300 3.08 4.43 6.75
CA ALA A 300 4.17 4.88 7.61
C ALA A 300 4.66 6.30 7.25
N ALA A 301 4.71 6.66 5.96
CA ALA A 301 5.12 7.98 5.51
C ALA A 301 4.08 9.07 5.82
N THR A 302 2.79 8.74 5.76
CA THR A 302 1.70 9.72 5.88
C THR A 302 1.11 9.83 7.29
N SER A 303 1.22 8.79 8.15
CA SER A 303 0.59 8.75 9.47
C SER A 303 0.93 9.96 10.35
N LYS A 304 2.21 10.37 10.42
CA LYS A 304 2.62 11.50 11.27
C LYS A 304 2.10 12.84 10.75
N SER A 305 2.16 13.03 9.42
CA SER A 305 1.61 14.20 8.73
C SER A 305 0.09 14.32 8.90
N LEU A 306 -0.63 13.21 8.75
CA LEU A 306 -2.08 13.15 8.98
C LEU A 306 -2.40 13.45 10.44
N LEU A 307 -1.71 12.83 11.40
CA LEU A 307 -1.97 13.05 12.83
C LEU A 307 -1.76 14.53 13.22
N ASN A 308 -0.73 15.19 12.68
CA ASN A 308 -0.49 16.62 12.91
C ASN A 308 -1.61 17.51 12.35
N LEU A 309 -2.18 17.15 11.20
CA LEU A 309 -3.36 17.86 10.66
C LEU A 309 -4.58 17.63 11.55
N LEU A 310 -4.82 16.40 11.98
CA LEU A 310 -5.98 16.06 12.80
C LEU A 310 -5.88 16.62 14.23
N SER A 311 -4.68 16.76 14.78
CA SER A 311 -4.47 17.25 16.15
C SER A 311 -4.98 18.66 16.35
N PHE A 312 -4.90 19.52 15.33
CA PHE A 312 -5.49 20.87 15.35
C PHE A 312 -7.02 20.81 15.55
N GLY A 313 -7.70 19.97 14.77
CA GLY A 313 -9.14 19.78 14.91
C GLY A 313 -9.52 19.18 16.27
N GLN A 314 -8.71 18.24 16.77
CA GLN A 314 -8.91 17.66 18.10
C GLN A 314 -8.70 18.70 19.21
N ALA A 315 -7.70 19.57 19.09
CA ALA A 315 -7.47 20.67 20.03
C ALA A 315 -8.66 21.63 20.08
N ILE A 316 -9.24 21.96 18.92
CA ILE A 316 -10.46 22.77 18.85
C ILE A 316 -11.67 22.04 19.46
N SER A 317 -11.84 20.73 19.22
CA SER A 317 -12.95 19.99 19.83
C SER A 317 -12.86 19.94 21.37
N LYS A 318 -11.65 20.00 21.93
CA LYS A 318 -11.41 19.91 23.38
C LYS A 318 -11.36 21.27 24.09
N SER A 319 -11.18 22.37 23.37
CA SER A 319 -11.12 23.70 23.97
C SER A 319 -12.48 24.14 24.53
N LYS A 320 -12.49 25.21 25.35
CA LYS A 320 -13.69 25.66 26.08
C LYS A 320 -14.88 25.84 25.14
N THR A 321 -16.05 25.41 25.60
CA THR A 321 -17.31 25.54 24.87
C THR A 321 -17.79 26.99 25.00
N SER A 322 -18.20 27.57 23.87
CA SER A 322 -18.85 28.88 23.81
C SER A 322 -19.90 28.87 22.70
N PRO A 323 -21.03 29.57 22.85
CA PRO A 323 -22.13 29.51 21.86
C PRO A 323 -21.65 29.86 20.44
N ASP A 324 -20.81 30.89 20.29
CA ASP A 324 -20.29 31.34 19.00
C ASP A 324 -19.42 30.28 18.28
N LYS A 325 -18.87 29.33 19.03
CA LYS A 325 -17.99 28.28 18.51
C LYS A 325 -18.76 27.16 17.81
N VAL A 326 -20.07 27.04 18.02
CA VAL A 326 -20.89 25.98 17.37
C VAL A 326 -20.79 26.07 15.86
N PHE A 327 -20.98 27.25 15.27
CA PHE A 327 -20.97 27.41 13.81
C PHE A 327 -19.61 27.02 13.22
N LEU A 328 -18.54 27.39 13.91
CA LEU A 328 -17.18 27.03 13.53
C LEU A 328 -16.92 25.51 13.61
N LEU A 329 -17.44 24.85 14.65
CA LEU A 329 -17.35 23.39 14.78
C LEU A 329 -18.18 22.69 13.69
N LEU A 330 -19.32 23.26 13.29
CA LEU A 330 -20.15 22.74 12.20
C LEU A 330 -19.46 22.90 10.85
N ASP A 331 -18.83 24.06 10.58
CA ASP A 331 -18.02 24.26 9.36
C ASP A 331 -16.89 23.24 9.27
N MET A 332 -16.18 22.99 10.38
CA MET A 332 -15.14 21.97 10.44
C MET A 332 -15.71 20.56 10.23
N PHE A 333 -16.83 20.24 10.88
CA PHE A 333 -17.50 18.96 10.76
C PHE A 333 -17.87 18.69 9.30
N ASP A 334 -18.55 19.62 8.63
CA ASP A 334 -18.99 19.47 7.25
C ASP A 334 -17.82 19.21 6.30
N ARG A 335 -16.73 19.97 6.44
CA ARG A 335 -15.53 19.79 5.61
C ARG A 335 -14.81 18.48 5.89
N THR A 336 -14.73 18.06 7.15
CA THR A 336 -14.13 16.75 7.49
C THR A 336 -14.99 15.58 7.01
N LEU A 337 -16.32 15.74 7.02
CA LEU A 337 -17.27 14.73 6.56
C LEU A 337 -17.23 14.57 5.04
N GLU A 338 -17.19 15.69 4.30
CA GLU A 338 -17.01 15.70 2.84
C GLU A 338 -15.75 14.92 2.42
N LEU A 339 -14.63 15.16 3.12
CA LEU A 339 -13.34 14.52 2.85
C LEU A 339 -13.26 13.07 3.33
N GLN A 340 -14.20 12.58 4.14
CA GLN A 340 -14.13 11.24 4.70
C GLN A 340 -14.09 10.16 3.61
N SER A 341 -14.90 10.31 2.56
CA SER A 341 -14.93 9.36 1.43
C SER A 341 -13.60 9.30 0.68
N GLU A 342 -12.94 10.45 0.52
CA GLU A 342 -11.64 10.57 -0.13
C GLU A 342 -10.53 9.97 0.74
N VAL A 343 -10.59 10.18 2.07
CA VAL A 343 -9.68 9.53 3.02
C VAL A 343 -9.84 8.01 2.95
N GLU A 344 -11.06 7.48 2.94
CA GLU A 344 -11.29 6.03 2.82
C GLU A 344 -10.72 5.47 1.51
N ALA A 345 -10.86 6.19 0.40
CA ALA A 345 -10.32 5.79 -0.89
C ALA A 345 -8.77 5.80 -0.92
N VAL A 346 -8.17 6.89 -0.45
CA VAL A 346 -6.70 7.08 -0.49
C VAL A 346 -5.98 6.15 0.48
N PHE A 347 -6.57 5.94 1.66
CA PHE A 347 -6.04 5.09 2.71
C PHE A 347 -6.62 3.67 2.64
N ALA A 348 -7.03 3.17 1.46
CA ALA A 348 -7.48 1.79 1.32
C ALA A 348 -6.37 0.78 1.69
N GLY A 349 -6.73 -0.30 2.39
CA GLY A 349 -5.83 -1.38 2.85
C GLY A 349 -5.78 -1.56 4.37
N ASP A 350 -5.40 -2.74 4.86
CA ASP A 350 -5.42 -3.04 6.30
C ASP A 350 -4.36 -2.23 7.09
N GLU A 351 -3.17 -2.03 6.51
CA GLU A 351 -2.08 -1.24 7.11
C GLU A 351 -2.44 0.23 7.35
N CYS A 352 -3.44 0.74 6.62
CA CYS A 352 -3.92 2.11 6.74
C CYS A 352 -5.13 2.27 7.68
N ALA A 353 -5.61 1.19 8.32
CA ALA A 353 -6.84 1.21 9.12
C ALA A 353 -6.78 2.21 10.29
N GLU A 354 -5.64 2.36 10.97
CA GLU A 354 -5.48 3.32 12.07
C GLU A 354 -5.55 4.78 11.59
N ASN A 355 -5.08 5.07 10.37
CA ASN A 355 -5.18 6.41 9.78
C ASN A 355 -6.65 6.77 9.49
N ARG A 356 -7.42 5.81 8.92
CA ARG A 356 -8.86 5.98 8.66
C ARG A 356 -9.65 6.14 9.95
N LYS A 357 -9.35 5.31 10.94
CA LYS A 357 -9.94 5.40 12.28
C LYS A 357 -9.67 6.75 12.93
N SER A 358 -8.44 7.25 12.85
CA SER A 358 -8.07 8.57 13.40
C SER A 358 -8.86 9.72 12.74
N ALA A 359 -9.03 9.68 11.42
CA ALA A 359 -9.85 10.65 10.69
C ALA A 359 -11.33 10.57 11.09
N SER A 360 -11.90 9.36 11.16
CA SER A 360 -13.28 9.14 11.63
C SER A 360 -13.48 9.59 13.09
N THR A 361 -12.48 9.36 13.95
CA THR A 361 -12.50 9.84 15.34
C THR A 361 -12.58 11.35 15.40
N LEU A 362 -11.87 12.09 14.54
CA LEU A 362 -11.98 13.55 14.51
C LEU A 362 -13.41 14.00 14.16
N VAL A 363 -14.05 13.41 13.14
CA VAL A 363 -15.43 13.73 12.76
C VAL A 363 -16.38 13.54 13.96
N LYS A 364 -16.24 12.41 14.67
CA LYS A 364 -17.01 12.12 15.88
C LYS A 364 -16.73 13.11 17.01
N CYS A 365 -15.47 13.47 17.24
CA CYS A 365 -15.09 14.46 18.26
C CYS A 365 -15.67 15.84 17.96
N LEU A 366 -15.67 16.28 16.69
CA LEU A 366 -16.27 17.54 16.28
C LEU A 366 -17.79 17.54 16.48
N ALA A 367 -18.47 16.45 16.08
CA ALA A 367 -19.90 16.27 16.30
C ALA A 367 -20.26 16.30 17.80
N GLN A 368 -19.49 15.60 18.63
CA GLN A 368 -19.68 15.58 20.09
C GLN A 368 -19.42 16.97 20.72
N ALA A 369 -18.40 17.68 20.26
CA ALA A 369 -18.11 19.04 20.73
C ALA A 369 -19.25 20.02 20.35
N ALA A 370 -19.80 19.92 19.14
CA ALA A 370 -20.95 20.72 18.72
C ALA A 370 -22.19 20.41 19.58
N LYS A 371 -22.51 19.13 19.81
CA LYS A 371 -23.60 18.71 20.72
C LYS A 371 -23.41 19.28 22.11
N LYS A 372 -22.23 19.09 22.70
CA LYS A 372 -21.91 19.58 24.04
C LYS A 372 -22.07 21.10 24.14
N THR A 373 -21.62 21.83 23.13
CA THR A 373 -21.71 23.29 23.12
C THR A 373 -23.17 23.77 23.04
N LEU A 374 -24.05 23.06 22.32
CA LEU A 374 -25.50 23.35 22.32
C LEU A 374 -26.15 23.09 23.68
N ILE A 375 -25.78 22.00 24.35
CA ILE A 375 -26.27 21.67 25.70
C ILE A 375 -25.78 22.71 26.71
N ASP A 376 -24.49 23.06 26.69
CA ASP A 376 -23.91 24.07 27.56
C ASP A 376 -24.55 25.45 27.32
N PHE A 377 -24.90 25.77 26.06
CA PHE A 377 -25.61 26.99 25.71
C PHE A 377 -27.02 27.01 26.32
N LYS A 378 -27.79 25.92 26.18
CA LYS A 378 -29.11 25.77 26.80
C LYS A 378 -29.04 25.99 28.32
N ASP A 379 -28.08 25.37 28.99
CA ASP A 379 -27.88 25.53 30.43
C ASP A 379 -27.49 26.96 30.83
N SER A 380 -26.73 27.64 29.96
CA SER A 380 -26.33 29.04 30.17
C SER A 380 -27.51 30.00 30.07
N ILE A 381 -28.48 29.74 29.18
CA ILE A 381 -29.72 30.52 29.06
C ILE A 381 -30.54 30.43 30.35
N VAL A 382 -30.70 29.23 30.92
CA VAL A 382 -31.46 29.04 32.16
C VAL A 382 -30.82 29.79 33.33
N LYS A 383 -29.48 29.77 33.40
CA LYS A 383 -28.70 30.37 34.50
C LYS A 383 -28.51 31.89 34.37
N GLU A 384 -28.97 32.51 33.29
CA GLU A 384 -28.78 33.95 33.09
C GLU A 384 -29.51 34.75 34.19
N PRO A 385 -28.81 35.65 34.93
CA PRO A 385 -29.39 36.36 36.04
C PRO A 385 -30.49 37.31 35.56
N PRO A 386 -31.54 37.51 36.36
CA PRO A 386 -32.69 38.31 35.95
C PRO A 386 -32.47 39.83 36.05
N LYS A 387 -31.22 40.30 36.16
CA LYS A 387 -30.84 41.70 36.48
C LYS A 387 -31.08 42.74 35.37
N ASN A 388 -31.67 42.36 34.24
CA ASN A 388 -31.83 43.19 33.05
C ASN A 388 -33.29 43.26 32.56
N THR A 389 -34.28 43.32 33.45
CA THR A 389 -35.68 43.52 33.03
C THR A 389 -35.84 44.92 32.44
N SER A 390 -36.19 44.99 31.15
CA SER A 390 -36.55 46.22 30.46
C SER A 390 -37.71 46.88 31.19
N THR A 391 -37.58 48.14 31.59
CA THR A 391 -38.63 48.87 32.33
C THR A 391 -39.98 48.96 31.60
N ASP A 392 -40.01 48.70 30.29
CA ASP A 392 -41.17 48.91 29.42
C ASP A 392 -41.82 47.62 28.87
N GLY A 393 -41.41 46.44 29.35
CA GLY A 393 -41.99 45.17 28.90
C GLY A 393 -41.72 44.83 27.41
N ASP A 394 -40.68 45.40 26.83
CA ASP A 394 -40.26 45.15 25.44
C ASP A 394 -39.53 43.79 25.29
N VAL A 395 -39.15 43.45 24.06
CA VAL A 395 -38.37 42.25 23.74
C VAL A 395 -37.01 42.33 24.44
N HIS A 396 -36.71 41.35 25.27
CA HIS A 396 -35.46 41.23 25.99
C HIS A 396 -34.31 40.93 25.01
N PRO A 397 -33.10 41.53 25.17
CA PRO A 397 -31.96 41.27 24.30
C PRO A 397 -31.62 39.79 24.13
N LEU A 398 -31.68 39.01 25.22
CA LEU A 398 -31.56 37.55 25.20
C LEU A 398 -32.51 36.87 24.19
N THR A 399 -33.77 37.28 24.13
CA THR A 399 -34.77 36.72 23.22
C THR A 399 -34.39 36.97 21.77
N SER A 400 -33.90 38.18 21.48
CA SER A 400 -33.41 38.53 20.14
C SER A 400 -32.13 37.75 19.78
N TYR A 401 -31.23 37.56 20.75
CA TYR A 401 -30.00 36.80 20.60
C TYR A 401 -30.29 35.32 20.30
N VAL A 402 -31.12 34.66 21.10
CA VAL A 402 -31.49 33.25 20.90
C VAL A 402 -32.29 33.07 19.61
N GLY A 403 -33.19 34.00 19.28
CA GLY A 403 -33.93 33.96 18.01
C GLY A 403 -33.00 34.02 16.80
N ASN A 404 -31.99 34.90 16.82
CA ASN A 404 -30.97 34.97 15.77
C ASN A 404 -30.09 33.72 15.76
N TYR A 405 -29.71 33.21 16.93
CA TYR A 405 -28.90 32.00 17.05
C TYR A 405 -29.60 30.78 16.44
N ILE A 406 -30.89 30.56 16.76
CA ILE A 406 -31.70 29.49 16.15
C ILE A 406 -31.78 29.71 14.65
N LYS A 407 -32.00 30.95 14.17
CA LYS A 407 -32.03 31.24 12.74
C LYS A 407 -30.74 30.80 12.04
N TYR A 408 -29.56 31.11 12.58
CA TYR A 408 -28.29 30.68 12.01
C TYR A 408 -28.07 29.17 12.10
N LEU A 409 -28.54 28.51 13.17
CA LEU A 409 -28.48 27.04 13.25
C LEU A 409 -29.28 26.37 12.13
N MET A 410 -30.37 26.99 11.66
CA MET A 410 -31.17 26.43 10.57
C MET A 410 -30.41 26.36 9.24
N ASP A 411 -29.40 27.21 9.04
CA ASP A 411 -28.55 27.14 7.85
C ASP A 411 -27.70 25.85 7.83
N TYR A 412 -27.47 25.24 9.00
CA TYR A 412 -26.72 23.98 9.19
C TYR A 412 -27.63 22.77 9.45
N LEU A 413 -28.90 22.82 9.02
CA LEU A 413 -29.90 21.80 9.34
C LEU A 413 -29.48 20.38 8.89
N SER A 414 -28.83 20.24 7.73
CA SER A 414 -28.33 18.95 7.22
C SER A 414 -27.28 18.35 8.15
N SER A 415 -26.31 19.15 8.54
CA SER A 415 -25.19 18.78 9.41
C SER A 415 -25.69 18.40 10.80
N LEU A 416 -26.60 19.21 11.35
CA LEU A 416 -27.24 18.96 12.64
C LEU A 416 -28.09 17.68 12.61
N LYS A 417 -28.83 17.41 11.53
CA LYS A 417 -29.58 16.15 11.40
C LYS A 417 -28.66 14.93 11.52
N LEU A 418 -27.51 14.94 10.85
CA LEU A 418 -26.53 13.85 10.90
C LEU A 418 -25.93 13.70 12.30
N ILE A 419 -25.51 14.82 12.90
CA ILE A 419 -24.96 14.85 14.26
C ILE A 419 -25.96 14.22 15.25
N PHE A 420 -27.24 14.61 15.21
CA PHE A 420 -28.25 14.11 16.14
C PHE A 420 -28.88 12.76 15.73
N GLN A 421 -28.65 12.25 14.51
CA GLN A 421 -29.09 10.92 14.07
C GLN A 421 -28.28 9.78 14.71
N GLU A 422 -26.96 9.95 14.88
CA GLU A 422 -26.07 8.91 15.45
C GLU A 422 -26.42 8.50 16.89
N SER A 423 -27.25 9.28 17.60
CA SER A 423 -27.68 9.00 18.98
C SER A 423 -28.93 8.12 19.10
N SER A 424 -29.62 7.82 18.01
CA SER A 424 -30.86 7.02 18.04
C SER A 424 -30.62 5.64 17.45
N ASN A 425 -30.06 4.74 18.26
CA ASN A 425 -30.17 3.31 18.00
C ASN A 425 -31.62 2.90 18.26
N GLY A 426 -32.42 2.89 17.20
CA GLY A 426 -33.71 2.20 17.16
C GLY A 426 -34.84 2.91 17.89
N ASP A 427 -35.34 4.01 17.32
CA ASP A 427 -36.78 4.11 17.02
C ASP A 427 -37.01 5.26 16.03
N GLY A 428 -37.79 5.00 15.00
CA GLY A 428 -38.10 5.96 13.95
C GLY A 428 -39.10 7.00 14.44
N THR A 429 -38.67 7.91 15.31
CA THR A 429 -39.60 8.91 15.87
C THR A 429 -38.93 10.28 15.96
N LYS A 430 -39.21 11.13 14.96
CA LYS A 430 -39.10 12.60 14.97
C LYS A 430 -37.99 13.19 15.88
N SER A 431 -36.77 13.07 15.37
CA SER A 431 -35.65 14.03 15.43
C SER A 431 -35.16 14.48 16.82
N GLY A 432 -34.06 13.88 17.28
CA GLY A 432 -33.29 14.39 18.43
C GLY A 432 -32.87 15.87 18.29
N LEU A 433 -32.78 16.37 17.05
CA LEU A 433 -32.59 17.79 16.78
C LEU A 433 -33.82 18.65 17.13
N VAL A 434 -35.03 18.17 16.83
CA VAL A 434 -36.28 18.86 17.22
C VAL A 434 -36.40 18.91 18.74
N SER A 435 -36.01 17.84 19.44
CA SER A 435 -35.93 17.83 20.91
C SER A 435 -34.95 18.87 21.44
N GLU A 436 -33.74 18.96 20.87
CA GLU A 436 -32.73 19.93 21.34
C GLU A 436 -33.14 21.38 21.04
N ILE A 437 -33.68 21.66 19.85
CA ILE A 437 -34.19 23.01 19.49
C ILE A 437 -35.38 23.39 20.39
N SER A 438 -36.30 22.45 20.64
CA SER A 438 -37.42 22.68 21.56
C SER A 438 -36.92 22.92 22.99
N GLY A 439 -35.86 22.22 23.41
CA GLY A 439 -35.21 22.44 24.70
C GLY A 439 -34.61 23.84 24.84
N ILE A 440 -33.99 24.38 23.78
CA ILE A 440 -33.48 25.77 23.76
C ILE A 440 -34.63 26.77 23.87
N ILE A 441 -35.72 26.56 23.13
CA ILE A 441 -36.92 27.42 23.19
C ILE A 441 -37.50 27.40 24.61
N HIS A 442 -37.66 26.22 25.19
CA HIS A 442 -38.21 26.07 26.53
C HIS A 442 -37.31 26.65 27.63
N ALA A 443 -35.99 26.59 27.45
CA ALA A 443 -35.03 27.27 28.32
C ALA A 443 -35.22 28.79 28.31
N VAL A 444 -35.46 29.38 27.13
CA VAL A 444 -35.76 30.81 27.01
C VAL A 444 -37.10 31.14 27.66
N GLU A 445 -38.15 30.37 27.40
CA GLU A 445 -39.47 30.56 28.01
C GLU A 445 -39.40 30.53 29.54
N THR A 446 -38.66 29.57 30.10
CA THR A 446 -38.48 29.42 31.55
C THR A 446 -37.72 30.61 32.14
N ASN A 447 -36.65 31.06 31.47
CA ASN A 447 -35.89 32.23 31.91
C ASN A 447 -36.75 33.51 31.85
N LEU A 448 -37.55 33.66 30.80
CA LEU A 448 -38.47 34.78 30.63
C LEU A 448 -39.60 34.77 31.69
N ASP A 449 -40.14 33.61 32.05
CA ASP A 449 -41.14 33.48 33.13
C ASP A 449 -40.57 33.91 34.49
N VAL A 450 -39.34 33.50 34.79
CA VAL A 450 -38.62 33.95 36.00
C VAL A 450 -38.42 35.47 36.00
N LYS A 451 -38.05 36.06 34.85
CA LYS A 451 -37.90 37.52 34.69
C LYS A 451 -39.23 38.26 34.77
N ALA A 452 -40.31 37.69 34.22
CA ALA A 452 -41.65 38.28 34.25
C ALA A 452 -42.21 38.42 35.68
N LYS A 453 -41.88 37.47 36.57
CA LYS A 453 -42.27 37.52 37.99
C LYS A 453 -41.59 38.64 38.79
N GLN A 454 -40.61 39.33 38.22
CA GLN A 454 -39.92 40.44 38.89
C GLN A 454 -40.57 41.80 38.67
N TYR A 455 -41.51 41.91 37.72
CA TYR A 455 -42.26 43.14 37.53
C TYR A 455 -43.22 43.36 38.70
N LYS A 456 -43.31 44.60 39.19
CA LYS A 456 -44.26 44.98 40.24
C LYS A 456 -45.70 44.95 39.74
N ASP A 457 -45.91 45.31 38.48
CA ASP A 457 -47.21 45.24 37.81
C ASP A 457 -47.35 43.91 37.07
N HIS A 458 -48.38 43.16 37.43
CA HIS A 458 -48.70 41.88 36.81
C HIS A 458 -49.08 42.01 35.33
N ALA A 459 -49.77 43.08 34.94
CA ALA A 459 -50.16 43.32 33.55
C ALA A 459 -48.93 43.55 32.66
N LEU A 460 -47.94 44.28 33.18
CA LEU A 460 -46.67 44.53 32.49
C LEU A 460 -45.84 43.24 32.33
N GLY A 461 -45.85 42.36 33.34
CA GLY A 461 -45.21 41.04 33.26
C GLY A 461 -45.83 40.13 32.18
N ILE A 462 -47.16 40.15 32.04
CA ILE A 462 -47.86 39.41 30.98
C ILE A 462 -47.55 40.01 29.60
N LEU A 463 -47.55 41.34 29.47
CA LEU A 463 -47.21 42.03 28.22
C LEU A 463 -45.78 41.68 27.76
N PHE A 464 -44.83 41.67 28.70
CA PHE A 464 -43.45 41.26 28.46
C PHE A 464 -43.36 39.83 27.92
N LEU A 465 -44.03 38.87 28.54
CA LEU A 465 -44.07 37.48 28.04
C LEU A 465 -44.68 37.40 26.63
N MET A 466 -45.78 38.10 26.40
CA MET A 466 -46.47 38.11 25.11
C MET A 466 -45.56 38.67 23.99
N ASN A 467 -44.86 39.77 24.25
CA ASN A 467 -43.92 40.37 23.29
C ASN A 467 -42.76 39.43 22.96
N ASN A 468 -42.15 38.82 23.97
CA ASN A 468 -40.98 37.96 23.79
C ASN A 468 -41.33 36.61 23.13
N ILE A 469 -42.41 35.95 23.55
CA ILE A 469 -42.86 34.69 22.91
C ILE A 469 -43.27 34.95 21.46
N ASN A 470 -44.00 36.03 21.18
CA ASN A 470 -44.37 36.41 19.83
C ASN A 470 -43.14 36.68 18.94
N TYR A 471 -42.08 37.28 19.50
CA TYR A 471 -40.81 37.46 18.79
C TYR A 471 -40.17 36.11 18.41
N ILE A 472 -40.09 35.15 19.33
CA ILE A 472 -39.54 33.81 19.08
C ILE A 472 -40.34 33.11 17.98
N VAL A 473 -41.68 33.08 18.09
CA VAL A 473 -42.56 32.46 17.10
C VAL A 473 -42.39 33.10 15.72
N ARG A 474 -42.31 34.43 15.64
CA ARG A 474 -42.06 35.14 14.37
C ARG A 474 -40.69 34.84 13.79
N SER A 475 -39.67 34.69 14.64
CA SER A 475 -38.30 34.36 14.21
C SER A 475 -38.24 32.95 13.62
N ILE A 476 -38.86 31.97 14.28
CA ILE A 476 -38.93 30.57 13.80
C ILE A 476 -39.77 30.46 12.53
N ARG A 477 -40.93 31.14 12.44
CA ARG A 477 -41.77 31.13 11.23
C ARG A 477 -41.09 31.74 10.00
N ARG A 478 -40.17 32.69 10.20
CA ARG A 478 -39.39 33.30 9.12
C ARG A 478 -38.20 32.45 8.69
N SER A 479 -37.69 31.57 9.55
CA SER A 479 -36.69 30.57 9.16
C SER A 479 -37.37 29.44 8.39
N GLN A 480 -37.01 29.26 7.12
CA GLN A 480 -37.71 28.38 6.15
C GLN A 480 -37.65 26.86 6.47
N GLY A 481 -37.27 26.44 7.68
CA GLY A 481 -36.99 25.04 8.02
C GLY A 481 -38.07 24.29 8.80
N PHE A 482 -39.19 24.93 9.18
CA PHE A 482 -40.32 24.28 9.86
C PHE A 482 -41.60 24.46 9.05
N SER A 483 -41.82 23.62 8.03
CA SER A 483 -43.17 23.31 7.57
C SER A 483 -43.73 22.21 8.48
N TRP A 484 -44.76 22.53 9.26
CA TRP A 484 -45.48 21.58 10.10
C TRP A 484 -46.16 20.48 9.29
#